data_AF-W4UMG2-F1
#
_entry.id   AF-W4UMG2-F1
#
_cell.length_a   1.000
_cell.length_b   1.000
_cell.length_c   1.000
_cell.angle_alpha   90.00
_cell.angle_beta   90.00
_cell.angle_gamma   90.00
#
_symmetry.space_group_name_H-M   'P 1'
#
loop_
_entity.id
_entity.type
_entity.pdbx_description
1 polymer ?
#
loop_
_entity_poly.entity_id
_entity_poly.type
_entity_poly.pdbx_seq_one_letter_code
_entity_poly.pdbx_strand_id
1 'polypeptide(L)' 'MINRELKELILRFTEELSPKQKIVFTLRDVEELEVSEVILITGMTGVEIKQNLYHARKIIRSKINQINAGL' A
#
# COMPACT_ATOMS: atom_id res chain seq x y z
N MET A 1 16.51 11.77 -8.90
CA MET A 1 15.74 11.12 -9.99
C MET A 1 15.10 9.80 -9.54
N ILE A 2 15.88 8.84 -9.00
CA ILE A 2 15.41 7.50 -8.58
C ILE A 2 14.16 7.50 -7.68
N ASN A 3 14.09 8.39 -6.67
CA ASN A 3 12.95 8.40 -5.74
C ASN A 3 11.61 8.80 -6.38
N ARG A 4 11.63 9.60 -7.45
CA ARG A 4 10.40 10.03 -8.13
C ARG A 4 9.81 8.91 -8.98
N GLU A 5 10.65 8.20 -9.73
CA GLU A 5 10.25 7.04 -10.54
C GLU A 5 9.73 5.89 -9.66
N LEU A 6 10.41 5.62 -8.54
CA LEU A 6 9.93 4.62 -7.58
C LEU A 6 8.58 4.99 -6.96
N LYS A 7 8.37 6.28 -6.63
CA LYS A 7 7.08 6.77 -6.13
C LYS A 7 5.97 6.59 -7.16
N GLU A 8 6.21 6.96 -8.41
CA GLU A 8 5.24 6.80 -9.50
C GLU A 8 4.90 5.31 -9.75
N LEU A 9 5.90 4.41 -9.66
CA LEU A 9 5.67 2.97 -9.72
C LEU A 9 4.82 2.45 -8.56
N ILE A 10 5.11 2.86 -7.32
CA ILE A 10 4.30 2.47 -6.15
C ILE A 10 2.86 2.93 -6.33
N LEU A 11 2.65 4.19 -6.75
CA LEU A 11 1.32 4.74 -7.00
C LEU A 11 0.56 3.98 -8.10
N ARG A 12 1.26 3.59 -9.17
CA ARG A 12 0.66 2.73 -10.22
C ARG A 12 0.28 1.36 -9.67
N PHE A 13 1.14 0.72 -8.87
CA PHE A 13 0.87 -0.60 -8.32
C PHE A 13 -0.22 -0.60 -7.26
N THR A 14 -0.44 0.51 -6.56
CA THR A 14 -1.59 0.67 -5.66
C THR A 14 -2.93 0.62 -6.39
N GLU A 15 -3.00 0.94 -7.69
CA GLU A 15 -4.22 0.81 -8.48
C GLU A 15 -4.65 -0.65 -8.71
N GLU A 16 -3.73 -1.60 -8.57
CA GLU A 16 -4.01 -3.03 -8.74
C GLU A 16 -4.44 -3.73 -7.44
N LEU A 17 -4.43 -3.00 -6.32
CA LEU A 17 -4.88 -3.52 -5.03
C LEU A 17 -6.40 -3.60 -4.96
N SER A 18 -6.92 -4.49 -4.11
CA SER A 18 -8.36 -4.46 -3.81
C SER A 18 -8.75 -3.13 -3.16
N PRO A 19 -10.02 -2.66 -3.26
CA PRO A 19 -10.42 -1.38 -2.69
C PRO A 19 -10.05 -1.22 -1.21
N LYS A 20 -10.18 -2.28 -0.41
CA LYS A 20 -9.81 -2.30 1.01
C LYS A 20 -8.29 -2.23 1.23
N GLN A 21 -7.51 -2.93 0.41
CA GLN A 21 -6.05 -2.88 0.47
C GLN A 21 -5.54 -1.50 0.06
N LYS A 22 -6.07 -0.94 -1.04
CA LYS A 22 -5.71 0.37 -1.56
C LYS A 22 -5.95 1.46 -0.52
N ILE A 23 -7.17 1.56 0.02
CA ILE A 23 -7.50 2.64 0.97
C ILE A 23 -6.63 2.57 2.23
N VAL A 24 -6.42 1.38 2.80
CA VAL A 24 -5.61 1.23 4.01
C VAL A 24 -4.13 1.51 3.71
N PHE A 25 -3.60 1.05 2.57
CA PHE A 25 -2.23 1.33 2.16
C PHE A 25 -2.01 2.83 1.91
N THR A 26 -2.91 3.49 1.19
CA THR A 26 -2.82 4.94 0.95
C THR A 26 -2.80 5.70 2.28
N LEU A 27 -3.75 5.45 3.17
CA LEU A 27 -3.83 6.17 4.44
C LEU A 27 -2.61 5.91 5.35
N ARG A 28 -2.10 4.67 5.40
CA ARG A 28 -1.01 4.30 6.33
C ARG A 28 0.41 4.49 5.80
N ASP A 29 0.65 4.16 4.54
CA ASP A 29 1.98 4.07 3.95
C ASP A 29 2.29 5.27 3.04
N VAL A 30 1.26 6.00 2.56
CA VAL A 30 1.44 7.19 1.71
C VAL A 30 1.16 8.48 2.50
N GLU A 31 0.02 8.54 3.20
CA GLU A 31 -0.38 9.70 4.01
C GLU A 31 0.12 9.63 5.46
N GLU A 32 0.76 8.51 5.83
CA GLU A 32 1.38 8.28 7.15
C GLU A 32 0.46 8.44 8.39
N LEU A 33 -0.87 8.36 8.21
CA LEU A 33 -1.85 8.48 9.31
C LEU A 33 -1.69 7.38 10.35
N GLU A 34 -2.06 7.62 11.61
CA GLU A 34 -2.00 6.62 12.66
C GLU A 34 -3.04 5.50 12.52
N VAL A 35 -2.80 4.30 13.09
CA VAL A 35 -3.72 3.16 12.92
C VAL A 35 -5.09 3.49 13.49
N SER A 36 -5.11 4.23 14.61
CA SER A 36 -6.34 4.77 15.21
C SER A 36 -7.11 5.70 14.27
N GLU A 37 -6.41 6.54 13.50
CA GLU A 37 -7.04 7.44 12.53
C GLU A 37 -7.59 6.65 11.34
N VAL A 38 -6.88 5.62 10.88
CA VAL A 38 -7.37 4.74 9.82
C VAL A 38 -8.58 3.92 10.26
N ILE A 39 -8.63 3.46 11.52
CA ILE A 39 -9.83 2.85 12.11
C ILE A 39 -11.00 3.83 12.06
N LEU A 40 -10.79 5.09 12.48
CA LEU A 40 -11.83 6.11 12.50
C LEU A 40 -12.38 6.42 11.09
N ILE A 41 -11.50 6.52 10.09
CA ILE A 41 -11.86 6.86 8.71
C ILE A 41 -12.57 5.69 8.00
N THR A 42 -12.07 4.46 8.18
CA THR A 42 -12.50 3.31 7.38
C THR A 42 -13.56 2.44 8.07
N GLY A 43 -13.71 2.57 9.39
CA GLY A 43 -14.52 1.68 10.22
C GLY A 43 -13.98 0.26 10.34
N MET A 44 -12.80 -0.04 9.79
CA MET A 44 -12.18 -1.35 9.87
C MET A 44 -11.55 -1.59 11.25
N THR A 45 -11.51 -2.85 11.67
CA THR A 45 -10.77 -3.24 12.88
C THR A 45 -9.26 -3.17 12.65
N GLY A 46 -8.49 -3.05 13.74
CA GLY A 46 -7.02 -3.12 13.66
C GLY A 46 -6.51 -4.43 13.04
N VAL A 47 -7.24 -5.54 13.21
CA VAL A 47 -6.90 -6.84 12.59
C VAL A 47 -7.09 -6.80 11.08
N GLU A 48 -8.22 -6.29 10.60
CA GLU A 48 -8.49 -6.12 9.17
C GLU A 48 -7.47 -5.18 8.52
N ILE A 49 -7.13 -4.07 9.18
CA ILE A 49 -6.10 -3.13 8.73
C ILE A 49 -4.75 -3.86 8.57
N LYS A 50 -4.32 -4.59 9.61
CA LYS A 50 -3.07 -5.35 9.58
C LYS A 50 -3.03 -6.36 8.43
N GLN A 51 -4.12 -7.11 8.21
CA GLN A 51 -4.20 -8.10 7.12
C GLN A 51 -4.16 -7.43 5.75
N ASN A 52 -4.94 -6.36 5.54
CA ASN A 52 -4.96 -5.63 4.27
C ASN A 52 -3.59 -5.02 3.95
N LEU A 53 -2.92 -4.40 4.93
CA LEU A 53 -1.56 -3.86 4.77
C LEU A 53 -0.55 -4.93 4.42
N TYR A 54 -0.60 -6.08 5.10
CA TYR A 54 0.32 -7.17 4.82
C TYR A 54 0.22 -7.63 3.36
N HIS A 55 -1.00 -7.85 2.86
CA HIS A 55 -1.21 -8.28 1.49
C HIS A 55 -0.83 -7.18 0.48
N ALA A 56 -1.20 -5.93 0.73
CA ALA A 56 -0.84 -4.78 -0.10
C ALA A 56 0.68 -4.66 -0.27
N ARG A 57 1.42 -4.64 0.86
CA ARG A 57 2.89 -4.54 0.87
C ARG A 57 3.55 -5.73 0.18
N LYS A 58 3.00 -6.94 0.35
CA LYS A 58 3.51 -8.14 -0.33
C LYS A 58 3.37 -8.01 -1.86
N ILE A 59 2.23 -7.54 -2.35
CA ILE A 59 1.98 -7.35 -3.79
C ILE A 59 2.94 -6.29 -4.36
N ILE A 60 3.00 -5.12 -3.73
CA ILE A 60 3.86 -4.01 -4.21
C ILE A 60 5.33 -4.41 -4.22
N ARG A 61 5.82 -5.03 -3.14
CA ARG A 61 7.20 -5.52 -3.07
C ARG A 61 7.51 -6.55 -4.15
N SER A 62 6.58 -7.47 -4.43
CA SER A 62 6.75 -8.46 -5.49
C SER A 62 6.94 -7.80 -6.85
N LYS A 63 6.15 -6.77 -7.16
CA LYS A 63 6.22 -6.05 -8.44
C LYS A 63 7.50 -5.23 -8.58
N ILE A 64 7.91 -4.55 -7.51
CA ILE A 64 9.20 -3.83 -7.48
C ILE A 64 10.36 -4.81 -7.74
N ASN A 65 10.32 -5.99 -7.12
CA ASN A 65 11.34 -7.00 -7.32
C ASN A 65 11.37 -7.56 -8.75
N GLN A 66 10.21 -7.70 -9.41
CA GLN A 66 10.13 -8.13 -10.82
C GLN A 66 10.81 -7.10 -11.74
N ILE A 67 10.48 -5.82 -11.58
CA ILE A 67 11.14 -4.73 -12.34
C ILE A 67 12.65 -4.74 -12.11
N ASN A 68 13.09 -4.83 -10.87
CA ASN A 68 14.52 -4.83 -10.54
C ASN A 68 15.26 -6.07 -11.08
N ALA A 69 14.57 -7.20 -11.24
CA ALA A 69 15.11 -8.41 -11.84
C ALA A 69 15.11 -8.38 -13.38
N GLY A 70 14.58 -7.33 -14.02
CA GLY A 70 14.43 -7.24 -15.47
C GLY A 70 13.37 -8.20 -16.04
N LEU A 71 12.42 -8.64 -15.21
CA LEU A 71 11.33 -9.55 -15.54
C LEU A 71 10.04 -8.80 -15.87
#